data_AF-A0A183AA40-F1
#
_entry.id   AF-A0A183AA40-F1
#
_cell.length_a   1.000
_cell.length_b   1.000
_cell.length_c   1.000
_cell.angle_alpha   90.00
_cell.angle_beta   90.00
_cell.angle_gamma   90.00
#
_symmetry.space_group_name_H-M   'P 1'
#
loop_
_entity.id
_entity.type
_entity.pdbx_description
1 polymer ?
#
loop_
_entity_poly.entity_id
_entity_poly.type
_entity_poly.pdbx_seq_one_letter_code
_entity_poly.pdbx_strand_id
1 'polypeptide(L)'
;MIFYNYKCGLEQQQSSVSLRAAFSDDVPSKSNVSEWFAEFKFGRRSPDDETRCSLSVEASIADNIATVQAMVEEDAWVTLAQLMKAIGINPHHPT
;
A
#
# COMPACT_ATOMS: atom_id res chain seq x y z
N MET A 1 8.01 15.76 7.59
CA MET A 1 8.72 16.31 8.78
C MET A 1 9.66 15.30 9.45
N ILE A 2 9.27 14.03 9.66
CA ILE A 2 10.13 13.02 10.32
C ILE A 2 11.46 12.79 9.57
N PHE A 3 11.41 12.63 8.23
CA PHE A 3 12.62 12.45 7.41
C PHE A 3 13.56 13.66 7.46
N TYR A 4 13.00 14.87 7.49
CA TYR A 4 13.77 16.10 7.70
C TYR A 4 14.49 16.09 9.05
N ASN A 5 13.78 15.74 10.13
CA ASN A 5 14.39 15.64 11.46
C ASN A 5 15.54 14.62 11.50
N TYR A 6 15.36 13.46 10.86
CA TYR A 6 16.41 12.46 10.70
C TYR A 6 17.63 13.01 9.94
N LYS A 7 17.41 13.76 8.85
CA LYS A 7 18.49 14.42 8.08
C LYS A 7 19.20 15.52 8.86
N CYS A 8 18.50 16.22 9.76
CA CYS A 8 19.09 17.16 10.70
C CYS A 8 19.86 16.49 11.85
N GLY A 9 19.90 15.15 11.91
CA GLY A 9 20.59 14.42 12.96
C GLY A 9 19.90 14.46 14.32
N LEU A 10 18.61 14.81 14.36
CA LEU A 10 17.83 14.81 15.61
C LEU A 10 17.62 13.38 16.10
N GLU A 11 17.66 13.18 17.42
CA GLU A 11 17.28 11.91 18.02
C GLU A 11 15.76 11.71 18.00
N GLN A 12 15.31 10.45 18.11
CA GLN A 12 13.87 10.10 18.06
C GLN A 12 13.02 10.88 19.07
N GLN A 13 13.53 11.09 20.29
CA GLN A 13 12.83 11.86 21.32
C GLN A 13 12.70 13.34 20.95
N GLN A 14 13.79 13.94 20.43
CA GLN A 14 13.78 15.34 19.98
C GLN A 14 12.87 15.53 18.76
N SER A 15 12.89 14.57 17.83
CA SER A 15 11.96 14.54 16.70
C SER A 15 10.52 14.46 17.18
N SER A 16 10.19 13.62 18.16
CA SER A 16 8.84 13.51 18.72
C SER A 16 8.35 14.82 19.36
N VAL A 17 9.24 15.51 20.09
CA VAL A 17 8.93 16.82 20.69
C VAL A 17 8.74 17.88 19.61
N SER A 18 9.61 17.92 18.60
CA SER A 18 9.53 18.85 17.46
C SER A 18 8.23 18.65 16.67
N LEU A 19 7.86 17.40 16.39
CA LEU A 19 6.61 17.08 15.70
C LEU A 19 5.39 17.48 16.53
N ARG A 20 5.39 17.21 17.83
CA ARG A 20 4.31 17.64 18.74
C ARG A 20 4.21 19.17 18.83
N ALA A 21 5.33 19.88 18.82
CA ALA A 21 5.32 21.34 18.81
C ALA A 21 4.73 21.90 17.50
N ALA A 22 5.00 21.25 16.37
CA ALA A 22 4.52 21.69 15.06
C ALA A 22 3.05 21.30 14.77
N PHE A 23 2.62 20.11 15.20
CA PHE A 23 1.33 19.51 14.83
C PHE A 23 0.39 19.28 16.03
N SER A 24 0.78 19.69 17.23
CA SER A 24 0.01 19.48 18.47
C SER A 24 -0.30 18.00 18.70
N ASP A 25 -1.58 17.62 18.65
CA ASP A 25 -2.03 16.25 18.93
C ASP A 25 -2.08 15.36 17.68
N ASP A 26 -2.07 15.95 16.48
CA ASP A 26 -2.03 15.24 15.19
C ASP A 26 -0.60 14.82 14.86
N VAL A 27 0.00 14.08 15.80
CA VAL A 27 1.39 13.64 15.74
C VAL A 27 1.45 12.12 15.75
N PRO A 28 2.29 11.51 14.90
CA PRO A 28 2.52 10.06 14.95
C PRO A 28 2.98 9.62 16.34
N SER A 29 2.57 8.41 16.72
CA SER A 29 2.98 7.79 17.97
C SER A 29 4.51 7.69 18.05
N LYS A 30 5.06 7.62 19.26
CA LYS A 30 6.51 7.41 19.45
C LYS A 30 6.99 6.14 18.74
N SER A 31 6.18 5.09 18.72
CA SER A 31 6.49 3.83 18.02
C SER A 31 6.61 4.06 16.51
N ASN A 32 5.68 4.80 15.91
CA ASN A 32 5.72 5.12 14.49
C ASN A 32 6.98 5.95 14.16
N VAL A 33 7.35 6.92 15.01
CA VAL A 33 8.60 7.69 14.83
C VAL A 33 9.82 6.77 14.88
N SER A 34 9.87 5.82 15.81
CA SER A 34 10.98 4.86 15.91
C SER A 34 11.09 3.94 14.69
N GLU A 35 9.97 3.44 14.19
CA GLU A 35 9.90 2.60 12.99
C GLU A 35 10.41 3.37 11.76
N TRP A 36 9.92 4.58 11.51
CA TRP A 36 10.43 5.43 10.44
C TRP A 36 11.93 5.71 10.55
N PHE A 37 12.45 5.94 11.77
CA PHE A 37 13.88 6.12 11.98
C PHE A 37 14.70 4.86 11.68
N ALA A 38 14.16 3.67 11.92
CA ALA A 38 14.80 2.42 11.51
C ALA A 38 14.81 2.30 9.99
N GLU A 39 13.68 2.52 9.33
CA GLU A 39 13.55 2.51 7.87
C GLU A 39 14.54 3.47 7.18
N PHE A 40 14.71 4.68 7.73
CA PHE A 40 15.68 5.64 7.19
C PHE A 40 17.13 5.20 7.36
N LYS A 41 17.47 4.46 8.44
CA LYS A 41 18.80 3.85 8.60
C LYS A 41 19.05 2.75 7.56
N PHE A 42 18.02 2.01 7.17
CA PHE A 42 18.09 0.99 6.12
C PHE A 42 18.12 1.57 4.70
N GLY A 43 18.13 2.90 4.56
CA GLY A 43 18.32 3.58 3.28
C GLY A 43 17.02 3.93 2.56
N ARG A 44 15.85 3.72 3.19
CA ARG A 44 14.57 4.23 2.66
C ARG A 44 14.61 5.76 2.66
N ARG A 45 14.46 6.38 1.49
CA ARG A 45 14.56 7.84 1.31
C ARG A 45 13.23 8.53 1.10
N SER A 46 12.16 7.77 0.84
CA SER A 46 10.84 8.32 0.62
C SER A 46 9.93 7.97 1.81
N PRO A 47 9.23 8.96 2.38
CA PRO A 47 8.10 8.72 3.28
C PRO A 47 6.83 8.35 2.51
N ASP A 48 6.86 8.36 1.17
CA ASP A 48 5.77 7.85 0.36
C ASP A 48 5.52 6.41 0.79
N ASP A 49 4.26 6.12 1.11
CA ASP A 49 3.77 4.78 1.36
C ASP A 49 3.90 4.07 0.02
N GLU A 50 5.12 3.57 -0.26
CA GLU A 50 5.44 2.76 -1.43
C GLU A 50 4.27 1.81 -1.54
N THR A 51 3.43 2.07 -2.56
CA THR A 51 2.06 1.56 -2.62
C THR A 51 2.14 0.16 -2.11
N ARG A 52 1.46 -0.15 -1.00
CA ARG A 52 1.34 -1.53 -0.52
C ARG A 52 0.57 -2.29 -1.59
N CYS A 53 1.21 -2.53 -2.73
CA CYS A 53 0.95 -3.62 -3.63
C CYS A 53 1.28 -4.80 -2.73
N SER A 54 0.26 -5.24 -2.00
CA SER A 54 0.28 -6.56 -1.43
C SER A 54 0.67 -7.44 -2.61
N LEU A 55 1.81 -8.10 -2.53
CA LEU A 55 2.26 -9.06 -3.55
C LEU A 55 1.12 -10.03 -3.93
N SER A 56 0.20 -10.25 -2.99
CA SER A 56 -1.07 -10.94 -3.16
C SER A 56 -1.98 -10.38 -4.26
N VAL A 57 -2.06 -9.06 -4.46
CA VAL A 57 -2.87 -8.44 -5.51
C VAL A 57 -2.24 -8.64 -6.88
N GLU A 58 -0.92 -8.46 -7.03
CA GLU A 58 -0.25 -8.73 -8.31
C GLU A 58 -0.30 -10.21 -8.70
N ALA A 59 -0.08 -11.11 -7.73
CA ALA A 59 -0.24 -12.55 -7.94
C ALA A 59 -1.69 -12.91 -8.32
N SER A 60 -2.69 -12.30 -7.67
CA SER A 60 -4.10 -12.51 -8.00
C SER A 60 -4.48 -11.90 -9.36
N ILE A 61 -3.87 -10.79 -9.78
CA ILE A 61 -4.11 -10.19 -11.09
C ILE A 61 -3.58 -11.12 -12.20
N ALA A 62 -2.38 -11.66 -12.05
CA ALA A 62 -1.81 -12.58 -13.03
C ALA A 62 -2.66 -13.86 -13.20
N ASP A 63 -3.12 -14.43 -12.08
CA ASP A 63 -4.00 -15.61 -12.06
C ASP A 63 -5.38 -15.33 -12.68
N ASN A 64 -5.96 -14.16 -12.37
CA ASN A 64 -7.21 -13.69 -12.96
C ASN A 64 -7.08 -13.48 -14.48
N ILE A 65 -5.96 -12.90 -14.95
CA ILE A 65 -5.71 -12.71 -16.38
C ILE A 65 -5.61 -14.07 -17.09
N ALA A 66 -4.86 -15.02 -16.54
CA ALA A 66 -4.71 -16.35 -17.11
C ALA A 66 -6.05 -17.09 -17.18
N THR A 67 -6.87 -16.99 -16.13
CA THR A 67 -8.21 -17.59 -16.07
C THR A 67 -9.13 -17.00 -17.14
N VAL A 68 -9.15 -15.66 -17.29
CA VAL A 68 -9.97 -15.00 -18.31
C VAL A 68 -9.51 -15.36 -19.72
N GLN A 69 -8.19 -15.42 -19.98
CA GLN A 69 -7.65 -15.82 -21.28
C GLN A 69 -8.06 -17.25 -21.65
N ALA A 70 -7.90 -18.20 -20.74
CA ALA A 70 -8.29 -19.59 -20.97
C ALA A 70 -9.78 -19.73 -21.29
N MET A 71 -10.66 -18.99 -20.59
CA MET A 71 -12.10 -19.02 -20.85
C MET A 71 -12.46 -18.47 -22.24
N VAL A 72 -11.80 -17.39 -22.68
CA VAL A 72 -12.04 -16.79 -24.01
C VAL A 72 -11.49 -17.66 -25.14
N GLU A 73 -10.37 -18.36 -24.90
CA GLU A 73 -9.81 -19.33 -25.84
C GLU A 73 -10.70 -20.57 -25.99
N GLU A 74 -11.32 -21.03 -24.91
CA GLU A 74 -12.24 -22.18 -24.92
C GLU A 74 -13.60 -21.85 -25.55
N ASP A 75 -14.18 -20.69 -25.19
CA ASP A 75 -15.47 -20.25 -25.72
C ASP A 75 -15.48 -18.73 -25.96
N ALA A 76 -15.52 -18.36 -27.24
CA ALA A 76 -15.57 -16.97 -27.68
C ALA A 76 -16.88 -16.25 -27.31
N TRP A 77 -17.92 -16.97 -26.85
CA TRP A 77 -19.21 -16.41 -26.44
C TRP A 77 -19.37 -16.27 -24.92
N VAL A 78 -18.28 -16.42 -24.16
CA VAL A 78 -18.29 -16.22 -22.72
C VAL A 78 -18.77 -14.81 -22.35
N THR A 79 -19.76 -14.76 -21.45
CA THR A 79 -20.35 -13.51 -20.95
C THR A 79 -19.51 -12.91 -19.82
N LEU A 80 -19.61 -11.59 -19.66
CA LEU A 80 -18.93 -10.86 -18.59
C LEU A 80 -19.28 -11.41 -17.19
N ALA A 81 -20.53 -11.83 -16.98
CA ALA A 81 -20.98 -12.41 -15.72
C ALA A 81 -20.28 -13.75 -15.41
N GLN A 82 -20.00 -14.57 -16.43
CA GLN A 82 -19.28 -15.83 -16.28
C GLN A 82 -17.80 -15.59 -15.95
N LEU A 83 -17.16 -14.63 -16.62
CA LEU A 83 -15.77 -14.23 -16.30
C LEU A 83 -15.66 -13.74 -14.86
N MET A 84 -16.53 -12.81 -14.46
CA MET A 84 -16.55 -12.25 -13.11
C MET A 84 -16.74 -13.33 -12.04
N LYS A 85 -17.66 -14.27 -12.28
CA LYS A 85 -17.87 -15.42 -11.39
C LYS A 85 -16.62 -16.31 -11.27
N ALA A 86 -15.91 -16.55 -12.37
CA ALA A 86 -14.71 -17.38 -12.37
C ALA A 86 -13.56 -16.76 -11.56
N ILE A 87 -13.40 -15.45 -11.63
CA ILE A 87 -12.37 -14.70 -10.87
C ILE A 87 -12.86 -14.21 -9.49
N GLY A 88 -14.04 -14.66 -9.04
CA GLY A 88 -14.59 -14.34 -7.71
C GLY A 88 -15.00 -12.87 -7.51
N ILE A 89 -15.22 -12.13 -8.59
CA ILE A 89 -15.69 -10.73 -8.55
C ILE A 89 -17.21 -10.71 -8.68
N ASN A 90 -17.89 -10.01 -7.76
CA ASN A 90 -19.34 -9.83 -7.84
C ASN A 90 -19.69 -8.71 -8.84
N PRO A 91 -20.66 -8.91 -9.75
CA PRO A 91 -21.13 -7.86 -10.63
C PRO A 91 -21.77 -6.75 -9.79
N HIS A 92 -21.26 -5.53 -9.91
CA HIS A 92 -21.87 -4.36 -9.28
C HIS A 92 -23.24 -4.11 -9.91
N HIS A 93 -24.32 -4.35 -9.18
CA HIS A 93 -25.68 -4.01 -9.59
C HIS A 93 -25.84 -2.48 -9.51
N PRO A 94 -26.06 -1.75 -10.62
CA PRO A 94 -26.43 -0.33 -10.52
C PRO A 94 -27.83 -0.24 -9.90
N THR A 95 -27.94 0.42 -8.75
CA THR A 95 -29.22 0.76 -8.08
C THR A 95 -30.02 1.76 -8.88
#